data_AF-A0A358NFT7-F1
#
_entry.id   AF-A0A358NFT7-F1
#
_cell.length_a   1.000
_cell.length_b   1.000
_cell.length_c   1.000
_cell.angle_alpha   90.00
_cell.angle_beta   90.00
_cell.angle_gamma   90.00
#
_symmetry.space_group_name_H-M   'P 1'
#
loop_
_entity.id
_entity.type
_entity.pdbx_description
1 polymer ?
#
loop_
_entity_poly.entity_id
_entity_poly.type
_entity_poly.pdbx_seq_one_letter_code
_entity_poly.pdbx_strand_id
1 'polypeptide(L)' 'DMESEVDLCLLNDSIKKLNKREYTIMKLRFGLNNSKSFTQKEVADMLGISQSYISRLEKKILNRLKKEINKAV' A
#
# COMPACT_ATOMS: atom_id res chain seq x y z
N ASP A 1 6.89 3.78 20.58
CA ASP A 1 7.85 2.94 19.84
C ASP A 1 8.32 3.65 18.59
N MET A 2 9.60 4.04 18.57
CA MET A 2 10.20 4.72 17.40
C MET A 2 10.14 3.87 16.12
N GLU A 3 10.14 2.53 16.24
CA GLU A 3 9.95 1.60 15.11
C GLU A 3 8.63 1.84 14.37
N SER A 4 7.52 2.01 15.10
CA SER A 4 6.18 2.21 14.53
C SER A 4 6.05 3.55 13.78
N GLU A 5 6.74 4.59 14.24
CA GLU A 5 6.74 5.91 13.60
C GLU A 5 7.60 5.92 12.32
N VAL A 6 8.72 5.20 12.32
CA VAL A 6 9.58 5.01 11.14
C VAL A 6 8.84 4.19 10.07
N ASP A 7 8.16 3.12 10.45
CA ASP A 7 7.36 2.29 9.54
C ASP A 7 6.24 3.10 8.87
N LEU A 8 5.55 3.96 9.63
CA LEU A 8 4.51 4.85 9.10
C LEU A 8 5.07 5.92 8.15
N CYS A 9 6.23 6.50 8.44
CA CYS A 9 6.87 7.48 7.55
C CYS A 9 7.32 6.85 6.23
N LEU A 10 7.98 5.69 6.27
CA LEU A 10 8.43 4.96 5.10
C LEU A 10 7.27 4.48 4.23
N LEU A 11 6.19 4.03 4.89
CA LEU A 11 4.93 3.69 4.23
C LEU A 11 4.33 4.91 3.52
N ASN A 12 4.25 6.05 4.20
CA ASN A 12 3.77 7.30 3.61
C ASN A 12 4.59 7.75 2.39
N ASP A 13 5.92 7.67 2.45
CA ASP A 13 6.77 8.07 1.34
C ASP A 13 6.67 7.11 0.15
N SER A 14 6.49 5.81 0.42
CA SER A 14 6.23 4.84 -0.65
C SER A 14 4.87 5.05 -1.29
N ILE A 15 3.86 5.43 -0.50
CA ILE A 15 2.52 5.75 -0.97
C ILE A 15 2.51 7.03 -1.83
N LYS A 16 3.31 8.05 -1.50
CA LYS A 16 3.47 9.27 -2.31
C LYS A 16 4.03 8.98 -3.72
N LYS A 17 4.80 7.91 -3.90
CA LYS A 17 5.36 7.47 -5.19
C LYS A 17 4.36 6.68 -6.04
N LEU A 18 3.14 6.44 -5.55
CA LEU A 18 2.09 5.72 -6.28
C LEU A 18 1.35 6.64 -7.24
N ASN A 19 0.97 6.12 -8.40
CA ASN A 19 0.03 6.84 -9.24
C ASN A 19 -1.37 6.86 -8.61
N LYS A 20 -2.27 7.70 -9.13
CA LYS A 20 -3.64 7.86 -8.61
C LYS A 20 -4.38 6.53 -8.43
N ARG A 21 -4.25 5.60 -9.39
CA ARG A 21 -4.94 4.30 -9.33
C ARG A 21 -4.35 3.38 -8.27
N GLU A 22 -3.03 3.28 -8.23
CA GLU A 22 -2.32 2.50 -7.20
C GLU A 22 -2.62 3.05 -5.79
N TYR A 23 -2.64 4.38 -5.63
CA TYR A 23 -3.02 5.06 -4.40
C TYR A 23 -4.46 4.73 -3.98
N THR A 24 -5.44 4.79 -4.90
CA THR A 24 -6.83 4.42 -4.61
C THR A 24 -6.94 2.97 -4.12
N ILE A 25 -6.22 2.03 -4.76
CA ILE A 25 -6.23 0.63 -4.34
C ILE A 25 -5.65 0.49 -2.93
N MET A 26 -4.51 1.13 -2.64
CA MET A 26 -3.89 1.09 -1.32
C MET A 26 -4.74 1.77 -0.23
N LYS A 27 -5.40 2.88 -0.58
CA LYS A 27 -6.33 3.57 0.30
C LYS A 27 -7.44 2.63 0.76
N LEU A 28 -8.11 1.95 -0.18
CA LEU A 28 -9.17 1.00 0.13
C LEU A 28 -8.65 -0.24 0.87
N ARG A 29 -7.46 -0.77 0.52
CA ARG A 29 -6.92 -1.97 1.16
C ARG A 29 -6.49 -1.75 2.61
N PHE A 30 -5.88 -0.61 2.90
CA PHE A 30 -5.26 -0.34 4.21
C PHE A 30 -5.97 0.73 5.04
N GLY A 31 -7.09 1.29 4.54
CA GLY A 31 -7.86 2.28 5.29
C GLY A 31 -7.19 3.65 5.40
N LEU A 32 -6.42 4.05 4.38
CA LEU A 32 -5.66 5.31 4.42
C LEU A 32 -6.59 6.54 4.40
N ASN A 33 -6.14 7.64 5.01
CA ASN A 33 -6.93 8.87 5.18
C ASN A 33 -8.30 8.60 5.83
N ASN A 34 -8.31 7.83 6.92
CA ASN A 34 -9.52 7.48 7.69
C ASN A 34 -10.58 6.74 6.86
N SER A 35 -10.20 6.03 5.79
CA SER A 35 -11.13 5.17 5.07
C SER A 35 -11.23 3.79 5.74
N LYS A 36 -12.32 3.07 5.47
CA LYS A 36 -12.44 1.66 5.87
C LYS A 36 -11.43 0.81 5.08
N SER A 37 -10.85 -0.21 5.72
CA SER A 37 -10.07 -1.24 5.05
C SER A 37 -10.98 -2.35 4.50
N PHE A 38 -10.61 -2.88 3.34
CA PHE A 38 -11.34 -3.93 2.62
C PHE A 38 -10.35 -4.99 2.18
N THR A 39 -10.76 -6.27 2.09
CA THR A 39 -9.95 -7.39 1.58
C THR A 39 -9.54 -7.22 0.12
N GLN A 40 -8.55 -8.01 -0.36
CA GLN A 40 -8.15 -7.97 -1.77
C GLN A 40 -9.31 -8.27 -2.71
N LYS A 41 -10.17 -9.22 -2.34
CA LYS A 41 -11.35 -9.62 -3.11
C LYS A 41 -12.36 -8.47 -3.17
N GLU A 42 -12.70 -7.88 -2.02
CA GLU A 42 -13.66 -6.76 -1.96
C GLU A 42 -13.19 -5.54 -2.76
N VAL A 43 -11.89 -5.20 -2.72
CA VAL A 43 -11.36 -4.09 -3.53
C VAL A 43 -11.34 -4.44 -5.02
N ALA A 44 -11.07 -5.70 -5.37
CA ALA A 44 -11.13 -6.17 -6.75
C ALA A 44 -12.55 -6.06 -7.32
N ASP A 45 -13.53 -6.54 -6.55
CA ASP A 45 -14.94 -6.48 -6.89
C ASP A 45 -15.41 -5.02 -7.03
N MET A 46 -15.03 -4.14 -6.10
CA MET A 46 -15.38 -2.71 -6.13
C MET A 46 -14.80 -1.96 -7.33
N LEU A 47 -13.59 -2.33 -7.77
CA LEU A 47 -12.87 -1.63 -8.84
C LEU A 47 -12.99 -2.30 -10.21
N GLY A 48 -13.72 -3.42 -10.31
CA GLY A 48 -13.90 -4.19 -11.54
C GLY A 48 -12.57 -4.73 -12.10
N ILE A 49 -11.66 -5.19 -11.22
CA ILE A 49 -10.36 -5.74 -11.60
C ILE A 49 -10.13 -7.10 -10.95
N SER A 50 -9.11 -7.83 -11.42
CA SER A 50 -8.75 -9.10 -10.78
C SER A 50 -8.10 -8.89 -9.41
N GLN A 51 -8.42 -9.76 -8.45
CA GLN A 51 -7.71 -9.85 -7.17
C GLN A 51 -6.19 -10.02 -7.38
N SER A 52 -5.79 -10.76 -8.43
CA SER A 52 -4.39 -10.96 -8.78
C SER A 52 -3.65 -9.68 -9.16
N TYR A 53 -4.35 -8.65 -9.67
CA TYR A 53 -3.75 -7.34 -9.90
C TYR A 53 -3.40 -6.66 -8.57
N ILE A 54 -4.31 -6.71 -7.59
CA ILE A 54 -4.11 -6.12 -6.27
C ILE A 54 -2.97 -6.83 -5.53
N SER A 55 -2.94 -8.17 -5.55
CA SER A 55 -1.85 -8.95 -4.96
C SER A 55 -0.47 -8.58 -5.53
N ARG A 56 -0.38 -8.42 -6.86
CA ARG A 56 0.86 -7.98 -7.51
C ARG A 56 1.26 -6.56 -7.09
N LEU A 57 0.29 -5.65 -6.96
CA LEU A 57 0.55 -4.29 -6.52
C LEU A 57 1.08 -4.24 -5.08
N GLU A 58 0.45 -4.96 -4.15
CA GLU A 58 0.91 -5.06 -2.77
C GLU A 58 2.36 -5.58 -2.71
N LYS A 59 2.65 -6.66 -3.44
CA LYS A 59 4.01 -7.22 -3.51
C LYS A 59 5.03 -6.22 -4.06
N LYS A 60 4.66 -5.45 -5.10
CA LYS A 60 5.51 -4.39 -5.68
C LYS A 60 5.82 -3.30 -4.64
N ILE A 61 4.83 -2.89 -3.85
CA ILE A 61 4.99 -1.84 -2.83
C ILE A 61 5.83 -2.34 -1.65
N LEU A 62 5.55 -3.53 -1.13
CA LEU A 62 6.35 -4.15 -0.07
C LEU A 62 7.81 -4.34 -0.48
N ASN A 63 8.07 -4.74 -1.72
CA ASN A 63 9.43 -4.85 -2.23
C ASN A 63 10.15 -3.50 -2.33
N ARG A 64 9.42 -2.40 -2.60
CA ARG A 64 9.99 -1.05 -2.57
C ARG A 64 10.33 -0.63 -1.14
N LEU A 65 9.41 -0.82 -0.20
CA LEU A 65 9.62 -0.51 1.22
C LEU A 65 10.85 -1.22 1.79
N LYS A 66 10.97 -2.53 1.56
CA LYS A 66 12.14 -3.31 1.98
C LYS A 66 13.45 -2.76 1.42
N LYS A 67 13.46 -2.30 0.17
CA LYS A 67 14.66 -1.70 -0.44
C LYS A 67 15.01 -0.35 0.15
N GLU A 68 14.04 0.46 0.54
CA GLU A 68 14.29 1.76 1.16
C GLU A 68 14.78 1.59 2.60
N ILE A 69 14.21 0.64 3.37
CA ILE A 69 14.71 0.26 4.71
C ILE A 69 16.18 -0.17 4.62
N ASN A 70 16.50 -1.11 3.71
CA ASN A 70 17.87 -1.62 3.55
C ASN A 70 18.90 -0.57 3.07
N LYS A 71 18.46 0.61 2.61
CA LYS A 71 19.36 1.73 2.26
C LYS A 71 19.53 2.74 3.40
N ALA A 72 18.57 2.77 4.32
CA ALA A 72 18.57 3.66 5.48
C ALA A 72 19.31 3.07 6.69
N VAL A 73 19.57 1.75 6.65
CA VAL A 73 20.44 0.99 7.56
C VAL A 73 21.81 0.83 6.92
#